data_AF-A0A972QXL2-F1
#
_entry.id   AF-A0A972QXL2-F1
#
_cell.length_a   1.000
_cell.length_b   1.000
_cell.length_c   1.000
_cell.angle_alpha   90.00
_cell.angle_beta   90.00
_cell.angle_gamma   90.00
#
_symmetry.space_group_name_H-M   'P 1'
#
loop_
_entity.id
_entity.type
_entity.pdbx_description
1 polymer ?
#
loop_
_entity_poly.entity_id
_entity_poly.type
_entity_poly.pdbx_seq_one_letter_code
_entity_poly.pdbx_strand_id
1 'polypeptide(L)' 'MHAARVADYLKSEAGIEAEKDSGGQVGEFTVWVDGKCVIKKKFLRFPEKERILAAIQRESS' A
#
# COMPACT_ATOMS: atom_id res chain seq x y z
N MET A 1 -0.93 1.89 12.85
CA MET A 1 -0.81 0.40 12.80
C MET A 1 -1.22 -0.23 11.46
N HIS A 2 -1.84 0.46 10.49
CA HIS A 2 -2.34 -0.20 9.27
C HIS A 2 -1.27 -0.46 8.19
N ALA A 3 -0.31 0.46 7.98
CA ALA A 3 0.74 0.27 6.96
C ALA A 3 1.61 -0.98 7.21
N ALA A 4 1.99 -1.24 8.47
CA ALA A 4 2.74 -2.44 8.83
C ALA A 4 1.96 -3.74 8.55
N ARG A 5 0.65 -3.75 8.80
CA ARG A 5 -0.22 -4.92 8.50
C ARG A 5 -0.43 -5.14 7.00
N VAL A 6 -0.33 -4.08 6.20
CA VAL A 6 -0.39 -4.18 4.73
C VAL A 6 0.94 -4.72 4.21
N ALA A 7 2.08 -4.18 4.67
CA ALA A 7 3.39 -4.69 4.29
C ALA A 7 3.56 -6.18 4.61
N ASP A 8 3.15 -6.60 5.82
CA ASP A 8 3.20 -8.00 6.24
C ASP A 8 2.32 -8.91 5.36
N TYR A 9 1.10 -8.45 5.04
CA TYR A 9 0.20 -9.16 4.12
C TYR A 9 0.78 -9.28 2.71
N LEU A 10 1.36 -8.21 2.16
CA LEU A 10 1.98 -8.23 0.83
C LEU A 10 3.17 -9.18 0.76
N LYS A 11 3.97 -9.24 1.84
CA LYS A 11 5.08 -10.19 1.94
C LYS A 11 4.58 -11.63 2.02
N SER A 12 3.54 -11.90 2.82
CA SER A 12 2.99 -13.25 2.97
C SER A 12 2.29 -13.77 1.72
N GLU A 13 1.48 -12.94 1.05
CA GLU A 13 0.64 -13.40 -0.06
C GLU A 13 1.34 -13.35 -1.43
N ALA A 14 2.20 -12.35 -1.64
CA ALA A 14 2.79 -12.07 -2.95
C ALA A 14 4.31 -12.03 -2.94
N GLY A 15 4.95 -12.22 -1.78
CA GLY A 15 6.41 -12.12 -1.64
C GLY A 15 6.95 -10.70 -1.86
N ILE A 16 6.08 -9.68 -1.80
CA ILE A 16 6.46 -8.30 -2.09
C ILE A 16 7.01 -7.65 -0.82
N GLU A 17 8.27 -7.22 -0.87
CA GLU A 17 8.85 -6.41 0.22
C GLU A 17 8.43 -4.95 0.06
N ALA A 18 7.84 -4.39 1.11
CA ALA A 18 7.34 -3.01 1.12
C ALA A 18 8.11 -2.16 2.14
N GLU A 19 8.70 -1.06 1.67
CA GLU A 19 9.32 -0.06 2.52
C GLU A 19 8.28 0.89 3.11
N LYS A 20 8.51 1.33 4.35
CA LYS A 20 7.63 2.27 5.04
C LYS A 20 8.23 3.66 4.98
N ASP A 21 7.64 4.53 4.17
CA ASP A 21 7.95 5.94 4.21
C ASP A 21 7.21 6.64 5.36
N SER A 22 7.96 7.32 6.23
CA SER A 22 7.41 8.06 7.38
C SER A 22 7.24 9.57 7.09
N GLY A 23 7.52 10.02 5.86
CA GLY A 23 7.40 11.42 5.46
C GLY A 23 5.97 11.89 5.16
N GLY A 24 5.00 10.96 5.14
CA GLY A 24 3.59 11.27 4.89
C GLY A 24 2.91 12.06 6.01
N GLN A 25 1.85 12.80 5.67
CA GLN A 25 1.05 13.54 6.65
C GLN A 25 0.29 12.59 7.60
N VAL A 26 0.08 13.03 8.84
CA VAL A 26 -0.71 12.26 9.81
C VAL A 26 -2.13 12.03 9.26
N GLY A 27 -2.49 10.75 9.10
CA GLY A 27 -3.80 10.34 8.55
C GLY A 27 -3.78 10.03 7.05
N GLU A 28 -2.70 10.35 6.35
CA GLU A 28 -2.45 9.95 4.96
C GLU A 28 -2.00 8.48 4.89
N PHE A 29 -2.43 7.80 3.84
CA PHE A 29 -1.94 6.47 3.50
C PHE A 29 -1.89 6.38 1.98
N THR A 30 -0.69 6.19 1.44
CA THR A 30 -0.45 6.04 0.01
C THR A 30 0.41 4.82 -0.23
N VAL A 31 0.16 4.15 -1.35
CA VAL A 31 0.97 3.04 -1.83
C VAL A 31 1.57 3.46 -3.17
N TRP A 32 2.88 3.31 -3.26
CA TRP A 32 3.66 3.66 -4.44
C TRP A 32 4.36 2.41 -4.97
N VAL A 33 4.41 2.27 -6.28
CA VAL A 33 5.12 1.19 -7.00
C VAL A 33 5.93 1.88 -8.09
N ASP A 34 7.25 1.69 -8.10
CA ASP A 34 8.16 2.28 -9.08
C ASP A 34 7.96 3.81 -9.28
N GLY A 35 7.75 4.54 -8.17
CA GLY A 35 7.51 5.98 -8.20
C GLY A 35 6.12 6.41 -8.67
N LYS A 36 5.20 5.47 -8.96
CA LYS A 36 3.79 5.76 -9.27
C LYS A 36 2.88 5.49 -8.07
N CYS A 37 2.01 6.45 -7.76
CA CYS A 37 1.02 6.30 -6.70
C CYS A 37 -0.16 5.46 -7.19
N VAL A 38 -0.23 4.20 -6.77
CA VAL A 38 -1.28 3.25 -7.18
C VAL A 38 -2.50 3.28 -6.26
N ILE A 39 -2.33 3.68 -5.00
CA ILE A 39 -3.43 3.83 -4.03
C ILE A 39 -3.21 5.09 -3.20
N LYS A 40 -4.27 5.89 -3.05
CA LYS A 40 -4.34 6.99 -2.09
C LYS A 40 -5.59 6.88 -1.24
N LYS A 41 -5.42 6.89 0.09
CA LYS A 41 -6.52 6.93 1.05
C LYS A 41 -7.23 8.28 0.95
N LYS A 42 -8.48 8.29 0.48
CA LYS A 42 -9.37 9.44 0.57
C LYS A 42 -10.14 9.38 1.90
N PHE A 43 -9.78 10.30 2.80
CA PHE A 43 -10.46 10.79 4.03
C PHE A 43 -11.28 9.84 4.93
N LEU A 44 -12.15 8.96 4.42
CA LEU A 44 -13.12 8.22 5.23
C LEU A 44 -12.88 6.71 5.33
N ARG A 45 -12.21 6.06 4.38
CA ARG A 45 -12.08 4.59 4.38
C ARG A 45 -10.67 4.14 4.08
N PHE A 46 -10.14 3.25 4.92
CA PHE A 46 -8.89 2.56 4.62
C PHE A 46 -9.13 1.59 3.45
N PRO A 47 -8.26 1.57 2.43
CA PRO A 47 -8.42 0.63 1.32
C PRO A 47 -8.25 -0.81 1.78
N GLU A 48 -9.06 -1.72 1.24
CA GLU A 48 -9.00 -3.14 1.55
C GLU A 48 -7.68 -3.74 1.05
N LYS A 49 -7.12 -4.71 1.80
CA LYS A 49 -5.80 -5.30 1.51
C LYS A 49 -5.74 -5.92 0.11
N GLU A 50 -6.79 -6.62 -0.30
CA GLU A 50 -6.91 -7.24 -1.62
C GLU A 50 -6.89 -6.19 -2.74
N ARG A 51 -7.54 -5.03 -2.53
CA ARG A 51 -7.52 -3.93 -3.48
C ARG A 51 -6.13 -3.30 -3.61
N ILE A 52 -5.38 -3.25 -2.51
CA ILE A 52 -3.99 -2.79 -2.51
C ILE A 52 -3.12 -3.76 -3.32
N LEU A 53 -3.25 -5.06 -3.06
CA LEU A 53 -2.50 -6.09 -3.78
C LEU A 53 -2.79 -6.07 -5.28
N ALA A 54 -4.07 -6.03 -5.67
CA ALA A 54 -4.48 -5.98 -7.08
C ALA A 54 -3.94 -4.73 -7.79
N ALA A 55 -3.92 -3.57 -7.11
CA ALA A 55 -3.36 -2.35 -7.67
C ALA A 55 -1.84 -2.43 -7.89
N ILE A 56 -1.12 -3.07 -6.95
CA ILE A 56 0.32 -3.30 -7.08
C ILE A 56 0.61 -4.26 -8.24
N GLN A 57 -0.09 -5.40 -8.29
CA GLN A 57 0.10 -6.39 -9.36
C GLN A 57 -0.19 -5.81 -10.75
N ARG A 58 -1.19 -4.94 -10.87
CA ARG A 58 -1.52 -4.29 -12.14
C ARG A 58 -0.44 -3.33 -12.63
N GLU A 59 0.27 -2.66 -11.73
CA GLU A 59 1.35 -1.72 -12.10
C GLU A 59 2.70 -2.43 -12.25
N SER A 60 2.91 -3.56 -11.57
CA SER A 60 4.12 -4.40 -11.73
C SER A 60 4.10 -5.29 -12.98
N SER A 61 3.01 -5.30 -13.76
CA SER A 61 2.80 -6.18 -14.92
C SER A 61 3.01 -5.51 -16.26
#